data_AF-A0A1D7NJY9-F1
#
_entry.id   AF-A0A1D7NJY9-F1
#
_cell.length_a   1.000
_cell.length_b   1.000
_cell.length_c   1.000
_cell.angle_alpha   90.00
_cell.angle_beta   90.00
_cell.angle_gamma   90.00
#
_symmetry.space_group_name_H-M   'P 1'
#
loop_
_entity.id
_entity.type
_entity.pdbx_description
1 polymer ?
#
loop_
_entity_poly.entity_id
_entity_poly.type
_entity_poly.pdbx_seq_one_letter_code
_entity_poly.pdbx_strand_id
1 'polypeptide(L)'
;MDMADLLQRYFGTRELGEVAPAALSAGIERMEVDFGLEQERGPRFALWTLLLVLGSAPDLDIAFEHEEDREAARNLMDMLAAAEPE
;
A
#
# COMPACT_ATOMS: atom_id res chain seq x y z
N MET A 1 -5.65 10.73 4.63
CA MET A 1 -6.18 9.37 4.89
C MET A 1 -4.99 8.59 5.38
N ASP A 2 -5.08 8.09 6.60
CA ASP A 2 -3.96 7.45 7.28
C ASP A 2 -4.07 5.93 7.14
N MET A 3 -2.99 5.21 7.45
CA MET A 3 -2.93 3.75 7.23
C MET A 3 -4.04 2.99 7.98
N ALA A 4 -4.38 3.44 9.20
CA ALA A 4 -5.45 2.87 10.00
C ALA A 4 -6.84 3.03 9.34
N ASP A 5 -7.09 4.12 8.61
CA ASP A 5 -8.34 4.31 7.86
C ASP A 5 -8.42 3.38 6.66
N LEU A 6 -7.29 3.13 5.98
CA LEU A 6 -7.23 2.16 4.88
C LEU A 6 -7.50 0.75 5.41
N LEU A 7 -6.85 0.34 6.50
CA LEU A 7 -7.13 -0.95 7.13
C LEU A 7 -8.60 -1.09 7.52
N GLN A 8 -9.19 -0.04 8.11
CA GLN A 8 -10.59 -0.07 8.53
C GLN A 8 -11.54 -0.23 7.32
N ARG A 9 -11.19 0.38 6.18
CA ARG A 9 -11.96 0.35 4.94
C ARG A 9 -11.89 -1.01 4.24
N TYR A 10 -10.72 -1.64 4.18
CA TYR A 10 -10.51 -2.88 3.42
C TYR A 10 -10.66 -4.15 4.26
N PHE A 11 -10.27 -4.11 5.54
CA PHE A 11 -10.24 -5.28 6.42
C PHE A 11 -11.17 -5.17 7.63
N GLY A 12 -11.78 -4.00 7.87
CA GLY A 12 -12.73 -3.81 8.98
C GLY A 12 -12.09 -3.61 10.35
N THR A 13 -10.76 -3.56 10.43
CA THR A 13 -9.97 -3.28 11.64
C THR A 13 -8.98 -2.15 11.38
N ARG A 14 -8.49 -1.47 12.42
CA ARG A 14 -7.42 -0.47 12.34
C ARG A 14 -6.03 -1.05 12.56
N GLU A 15 -5.93 -2.32 12.93
CA GLU A 15 -4.67 -2.98 13.27
C GLU A 15 -4.36 -4.10 12.27
N LEU A 16 -3.18 -4.07 11.67
CA LEU A 16 -2.76 -5.07 10.68
C LEU A 16 -2.72 -6.48 11.28
N GLY A 17 -2.34 -6.60 12.56
CA GLY A 17 -2.29 -7.88 13.28
C GLY A 17 -3.66 -8.52 13.55
N GLU A 18 -4.75 -7.76 13.43
CA GLU A 18 -6.12 -8.28 13.58
C GLU A 18 -6.74 -8.74 12.25
N VAL A 19 -6.05 -8.53 11.13
CA VAL A 19 -6.54 -8.94 9.80
C VAL A 19 -6.57 -10.46 9.72
N ALA A 20 -7.77 -11.02 9.52
CA ALA A 20 -7.93 -12.46 9.33
C ALA A 20 -7.21 -12.92 8.05
N PRO A 21 -6.38 -13.98 8.08
CA PRO A 21 -5.65 -14.45 6.89
C PRO A 21 -6.57 -14.78 5.70
N ALA A 22 -7.79 -15.27 5.98
CA ALA A 22 -8.79 -15.57 4.95
C ALA A 22 -9.38 -14.32 4.28
N ALA A 23 -9.34 -13.16 4.95
CA ALA A 23 -9.80 -11.88 4.39
C ALA A 23 -8.67 -11.12 3.68
N LEU A 24 -7.42 -11.52 3.88
CA LEU A 24 -6.25 -10.81 3.35
C LEU A 24 -6.28 -10.75 1.82
N SER A 25 -6.43 -11.89 1.15
CA SER A 25 -6.46 -11.96 -0.31
C SER A 25 -7.59 -11.12 -0.92
N ALA A 26 -8.81 -11.25 -0.39
CA ALA A 26 -9.95 -10.49 -0.89
C ALA A 26 -9.78 -8.97 -0.67
N GLY A 27 -9.15 -8.57 0.44
CA GLY A 27 -8.82 -7.18 0.70
C GLY A 27 -7.76 -6.64 -0.26
N ILE A 28 -6.70 -7.42 -0.53
CA ILE A 28 -5.65 -7.07 -1.51
C ILE A 28 -6.26 -6.90 -2.91
N GLU A 29 -7.05 -7.86 -3.38
CA GLU A 29 -7.70 -7.78 -4.70
C GLU A 29 -8.54 -6.51 -4.85
N ARG A 30 -9.30 -6.16 -3.80
CA ARG A 30 -10.09 -4.92 -3.78
C ARG A 30 -9.21 -3.67 -3.79
N MET A 31 -8.11 -3.69 -3.06
CA MET A 31 -7.15 -2.58 -3.02
C MET A 31 -6.46 -2.39 -4.37
N GLU A 32 -6.09 -3.46 -5.08
CA GLU A 32 -5.50 -3.39 -6.42
C GLU A 32 -6.47 -2.77 -7.43
N VAL A 33 -7.76 -3.14 -7.35
CA VAL A 33 -8.81 -2.52 -8.18
C VAL A 33 -8.96 -1.03 -7.87
N ASP A 34 -9.10 -0.66 -6.58
CA ASP A 34 -9.20 0.75 -6.17
C ASP A 34 -7.94 1.53 -6.59
N PHE A 35 -6.75 0.91 -6.53
CA PHE A 35 -5.49 1.50 -6.96
C PHE A 35 -5.46 1.79 -8.45
N GLY A 36 -5.99 0.89 -9.28
CA GLY A 36 -6.14 1.10 -10.72
C GLY A 36 -7.09 2.26 -11.07
N LEU A 37 -8.06 2.56 -10.20
CA LEU A 37 -9.05 3.62 -10.40
C LEU A 37 -8.63 4.96 -9.79
N GLU A 38 -7.70 4.96 -8.84
CA GLU A 38 -7.28 6.16 -8.12
C GLU A 38 -6.44 7.09 -9.02
N GLN A 39 -6.85 8.36 -9.09
CA GLN A 39 -6.22 9.39 -9.92
C GLN A 39 -5.43 10.40 -9.10
N GLU A 40 -5.74 10.52 -7.80
CA GLU A 40 -5.06 11.48 -6.93
C GLU A 40 -3.73 10.90 -6.41
N ARG A 41 -2.62 11.64 -6.60
CA ARG A 41 -1.27 11.20 -6.22
C ARG A 41 -1.17 10.78 -4.74
N GLY A 42 -1.74 11.56 -3.83
CA GLY A 42 -1.68 11.30 -2.38
C GLY A 42 -2.37 10.00 -1.95
N PRO A 43 -3.68 9.84 -2.19
CA PRO A 43 -4.40 8.60 -1.92
C PRO A 43 -3.80 7.38 -2.63
N ARG A 44 -3.35 7.54 -3.88
CA ARG A 44 -2.69 6.48 -4.66
C ARG A 44 -1.40 6.01 -3.99
N PHE A 45 -0.56 6.93 -3.51
CA PHE A 45 0.67 6.61 -2.80
C PHE A 45 0.40 5.90 -1.47
N ALA A 46 -0.60 6.35 -0.71
CA ALA A 46 -0.99 5.72 0.55
C ALA A 46 -1.50 4.28 0.34
N LEU A 47 -2.30 4.06 -0.71
CA LEU A 47 -2.81 2.74 -1.06
C LEU A 47 -1.69 1.80 -1.54
N TRP A 48 -0.77 2.31 -2.38
CA TRP A 48 0.42 1.58 -2.80
C TRP A 48 1.31 1.20 -1.61
N THR A 49 1.51 2.11 -0.66
CA THR A 49 2.28 1.85 0.55
C THR A 49 1.68 0.70 1.37
N LEU A 50 0.35 0.65 1.50
CA LEU A 50 -0.30 -0.47 2.19
C LEU A 50 -0.12 -1.78 1.42
N LEU A 51 -0.25 -1.77 0.08
CA LEU A 51 0.03 -2.95 -0.75
C LEU A 51 1.49 -3.42 -0.61
N LEU A 52 2.44 -2.50 -0.45
CA LEU A 52 3.87 -2.82 -0.24
C LEU A 52 4.06 -3.59 1.06
N VAL A 53 3.51 -3.08 2.17
CA VAL A 53 3.58 -3.75 3.49
C VAL A 53 2.91 -5.12 3.47
N LEU A 54 1.86 -5.28 2.65
CA LEU A 54 1.17 -6.56 2.45
C LEU A 54 1.90 -7.52 1.48
N GLY A 55 2.98 -7.07 0.82
CA GLY A 55 3.74 -7.88 -0.14
C GLY A 55 3.07 -8.04 -1.50
N SER A 56 2.18 -7.12 -1.88
CA SER A 56 1.45 -7.14 -3.16
C SER A 56 1.49 -5.77 -3.88
N ALA A 57 2.50 -4.94 -3.60
CA ALA A 57 2.69 -3.69 -4.32
C ALA A 57 3.01 -3.93 -5.81
N PRO A 58 2.33 -3.23 -6.73
CA PRO A 58 2.74 -3.16 -8.13
C PRO A 58 4.12 -2.50 -8.28
N ASP A 59 4.82 -2.83 -9.37
CA ASP A 59 6.08 -2.18 -9.75
C ASP A 59 5.94 -0.66 -9.87
N LEU A 60 7.00 0.08 -9.53
CA LEU A 60 6.99 1.55 -9.51
C LEU A 60 6.66 2.17 -10.87
N ASP A 61 7.14 1.56 -11.95
CA ASP A 61 6.88 2.04 -13.31
C ASP A 61 5.43 1.82 -13.76
N ILE A 62 4.70 0.92 -13.10
CA ILE A 62 3.25 0.69 -13.30
C ILE A 62 2.43 1.54 -12.32
N ALA A 63 2.90 1.65 -11.09
CA ALA A 63 2.22 2.35 -10.00
C ALA A 63 2.21 3.86 -10.21
N PHE A 64 3.32 4.43 -10.69
CA PHE A 64 3.53 5.87 -10.74
C PHE A 64 4.04 6.31 -12.12
N GLU A 65 3.40 7.31 -12.71
CA GLU A 65 3.78 7.86 -14.01
C GLU A 65 4.98 8.81 -13.91
N HIS A 66 5.06 9.58 -12.82
CA HIS A 66 6.09 10.60 -12.61
C HIS A 66 7.30 10.06 -11.85
N GLU A 67 8.50 10.50 -12.27
CA GLU A 67 9.75 10.10 -11.63
C GLU A 67 9.83 10.51 -10.14
N GLU A 68 9.31 11.68 -9.78
CA GLU A 68 9.25 12.17 -8.39
C GLU A 68 8.49 11.20 -7.48
N ASP A 69 7.37 10.64 -7.95
CA ASP A 69 6.58 9.65 -7.19
C ASP A 69 7.35 8.32 -7.04
N ARG A 70 8.06 7.90 -8.08
CA ARG A 70 8.90 6.69 -8.04
C ARG A 70 10.07 6.86 -7.08
N GLU A 71 10.71 8.03 -7.07
CA GLU A 71 11.77 8.34 -6.11
C GLU A 71 11.25 8.37 -4.67
N ALA A 72 10.08 8.98 -4.43
CA ALA A 72 9.44 8.95 -3.11
C ALA A 72 9.15 7.52 -2.65
N ALA A 73 8.67 6.67 -3.56
CA ALA A 73 8.40 5.26 -3.28
C ALA A 73 9.69 4.45 -3.02
N ARG A 74 10.76 4.68 -3.78
CA ARG A 74 12.09 4.06 -3.52
C ARG A 74 12.63 4.46 -2.16
N ASN A 75 12.59 5.76 -1.84
CA ASN A 75 13.03 6.26 -0.53
C ASN A 75 12.26 5.57 0.61
N LEU A 76 10.96 5.35 0.45
CA LEU A 76 10.16 4.62 1.43
C LEU A 76 10.59 3.15 1.54
N MET A 77 10.81 2.45 0.43
CA MET A 77 11.30 1.07 0.42
C MET A 77 12.66 0.94 1.13
N ASP A 78 13.59 1.86 0.85
CA ASP A 78 14.90 1.90 1.51
C ASP A 78 14.76 2.16 3.01
N MET A 79 13.85 3.05 3.43
CA MET A 79 13.57 3.30 4.84
C MET A 79 13.00 2.06 5.55
N LEU A 80 12.10 1.32 4.90
CA LEU A 80 11.54 0.09 5.46
C LEU A 80 12.60 -1.00 5.58
N ALA A 81 13.41 -1.20 4.54
CA ALA A 81 14.52 -2.14 4.56
C ALA A 81 15.56 -1.81 5.64
N ALA A 82 15.83 -0.52 5.88
CA ALA A 82 16.73 -0.08 6.94
C ALA A 82 16.12 -0.22 8.36
N ALA A 83 14.80 -0.27 8.47
CA ALA A 83 14.07 -0.41 9.74
C ALA A 83 13.90 -1.86 10.19
N GLU A 84 14.12 -2.83 9.30
CA GLU A 84 14.21 -4.25 9.62
C GLU A 84 15.66 -4.58 10.01
N PRO A 85 16.03 -4.63 11.30
CA PRO A 85 17.36 -5.09 11.70
C PRO A 85 17.51 -6.57 11.35
N GLU A 86 18.63 -6.91 10.73
CA GLU A 86 19.07 -8.29 10.43
C GLU A 86 19.05 -9.22 11.66
#